data_AF-A0A938P6D2-F1
#
_entry.id   AF-A0A938P6D2-F1
#
_cell.length_a   1.000
_cell.length_b   1.000
_cell.length_c   1.000
_cell.angle_alpha   90.00
_cell.angle_beta   90.00
_cell.angle_gamma   90.00
#
_symmetry.space_group_name_H-M   'P 1'
#
loop_
_entity.id
_entity.type
_entity.pdbx_description
1 polymer ?
#
loop_
_entity_poly.entity_id
_entity_poly.type
_entity_poly.pdbx_seq_one_letter_code
_entity_poly.pdbx_strand_id
1 'polypeptide(L)'
;MKRLPEILAPAGDMTCLQTALDAGADAVYLGLDTLNMRRLATRNFTRATLPEASQRCRARGVRLYLTLNTIVYEPELPELEATLREAAPFIDAAIVSDWAAVGACKRHGIPFHISTQKSPHGPDPDPRPAHRHRRRARNPRPDHRRYRTDRDRDAP
;
A
#
# COMPACT_ATOMS: atom_id res chain seq x y z
N MET A 1 -16.14 -23.61 -15.38
CA MET A 1 -16.80 -22.72 -14.39
C MET A 1 -15.93 -21.49 -14.21
N LYS A 2 -16.48 -20.26 -14.26
CA LYS A 2 -15.70 -19.04 -14.01
C LYS A 2 -15.45 -18.94 -12.49
N ARG A 3 -14.19 -18.79 -12.08
CA ARG A 3 -13.86 -18.47 -10.68
C ARG A 3 -14.30 -17.04 -10.42
N LEU A 4 -15.12 -16.85 -9.39
CA LEU A 4 -15.49 -15.52 -8.94
C LEU A 4 -14.25 -14.80 -8.37
N PRO A 5 -14.10 -13.49 -8.60
CA PRO A 5 -13.05 -12.70 -7.95
C PRO A 5 -13.21 -12.74 -6.43
N GLU A 6 -12.08 -12.68 -5.73
CA GLU A 6 -12.03 -12.53 -4.27
C GLU A 6 -12.21 -11.06 -3.86
N ILE A 7 -13.07 -10.81 -2.87
CA ILE A 7 -13.18 -9.50 -2.20
C ILE A 7 -12.13 -9.39 -1.11
N LEU A 8 -11.03 -8.70 -1.43
CA LEU A 8 -9.90 -8.47 -0.53
C LEU A 8 -9.98 -7.09 0.13
N ALA A 9 -9.97 -7.04 1.46
CA ALA A 9 -10.08 -5.79 2.23
C ALA A 9 -8.80 -5.46 3.05
N PRO A 10 -8.39 -4.17 3.14
CA PRO A 10 -7.32 -3.75 4.04
C PRO A 10 -7.76 -3.78 5.51
N ALA A 11 -6.88 -4.28 6.39
CA ALA A 11 -7.01 -4.15 7.83
C ALA A 11 -5.79 -3.40 8.39
N GLY A 12 -6.02 -2.17 8.88
CA GLY A 12 -5.00 -1.37 9.56
C GLY A 12 -4.82 -1.73 11.03
N ASP A 13 -5.92 -2.05 11.71
CA ASP A 13 -5.97 -2.48 13.11
C ASP A 13 -7.04 -3.58 13.32
N MET A 14 -7.16 -4.09 14.54
CA MET A 14 -8.12 -5.15 14.89
C MET A 14 -9.59 -4.73 14.69
N THR A 15 -9.88 -3.43 14.81
CA THR A 15 -11.22 -2.89 14.54
C THR A 15 -11.52 -2.93 13.06
N CYS A 16 -10.59 -2.49 12.20
CA CYS A 16 -10.71 -2.60 10.74
C CYS A 16 -10.87 -4.05 10.30
N LEU A 17 -10.10 -4.97 10.91
CA LEU A 17 -10.26 -6.41 10.66
C LEU A 17 -11.69 -6.84 10.95
N GLN A 18 -12.21 -6.53 12.14
CA GLN A 18 -13.56 -6.91 12.53
C GLN A 18 -14.61 -6.34 11.56
N THR A 19 -14.48 -5.08 11.17
CA THR A 19 -15.37 -4.46 10.18
C THR A 19 -15.31 -5.15 8.83
N ALA A 20 -14.12 -5.51 8.34
CA ALA A 20 -13.98 -6.22 7.06
C ALA A 20 -14.62 -7.60 7.11
N LEU A 21 -14.47 -8.31 8.24
CA LEU A 21 -15.12 -9.59 8.48
C LEU A 21 -16.64 -9.44 8.54
N ASP A 22 -17.17 -8.38 9.17
CA ASP A 22 -18.61 -8.13 9.29
C ASP A 22 -19.22 -7.72 7.94
N ALA A 23 -18.43 -7.08 7.08
CA ALA A 23 -18.83 -6.68 5.73
C ALA A 23 -18.81 -7.85 4.72
N GLY A 24 -18.35 -9.04 5.11
CA GLY A 24 -18.32 -10.22 4.24
C GLY A 24 -17.16 -10.24 3.25
N ALA A 25 -15.98 -9.73 3.64
CA ALA A 25 -14.77 -9.90 2.84
C ALA A 25 -14.39 -11.38 2.74
N ASP A 26 -13.95 -11.82 1.56
CA ASP A 26 -13.44 -13.17 1.30
C ASP A 26 -11.99 -13.33 1.84
N ALA A 27 -11.22 -12.24 1.81
CA ALA A 27 -9.89 -12.14 2.39
C ALA A 27 -9.62 -10.76 2.96
N VAL A 28 -8.65 -10.70 3.85
CA VAL A 28 -8.13 -9.46 4.44
C VAL A 28 -6.62 -9.43 4.37
N TYR A 29 -6.04 -8.25 4.18
CA TYR A 29 -4.60 -8.06 4.27
C TYR A 29 -4.22 -7.06 5.36
N LEU A 30 -3.14 -7.36 6.06
CA LEU A 30 -2.56 -6.51 7.08
C LEU A 30 -1.05 -6.41 6.88
N GLY A 31 -0.39 -5.47 7.55
CA GLY A 31 1.07 -5.47 7.62
C GLY A 31 1.52 -5.37 9.06
N LEU A 32 2.74 -5.86 9.30
CA LEU A 32 3.38 -5.79 10.60
C LEU A 32 4.19 -4.49 10.71
N ASP A 33 4.25 -3.94 11.92
CA ASP A 33 4.98 -2.72 12.28
C ASP A 33 6.45 -2.70 11.81
N THR A 34 7.14 -3.84 11.80
CA THR A 34 8.57 -3.90 11.47
C THR A 34 8.88 -3.75 9.97
N LEU A 35 7.98 -4.11 9.06
CA LEU A 35 8.31 -4.21 7.62
C LEU A 35 7.32 -3.50 6.69
N ASN A 36 6.51 -2.56 7.17
CA ASN A 36 5.53 -1.84 6.35
C ASN A 36 5.95 -0.39 6.05
N MET A 37 5.74 0.07 4.80
CA MET A 37 5.95 1.48 4.39
C MET A 37 5.08 2.47 5.20
N ARG A 38 3.99 2.00 5.82
CA ARG A 38 3.11 2.80 6.70
C ARG A 38 3.45 2.68 8.19
N ARG A 39 4.74 2.55 8.52
CA ARG A 39 5.30 2.53 9.90
C ARG A 39 4.82 3.66 10.84
N LEU A 40 4.20 4.73 10.31
CA LEU A 40 3.71 5.88 11.06
C LEU A 40 2.28 5.74 11.63
N ALA A 41 1.58 4.63 11.40
CA ALA A 41 0.28 4.39 12.01
C ALA A 41 0.44 3.69 13.37
N THR A 42 0.16 4.41 14.47
CA THR A 42 0.25 3.96 15.87
C THR A 42 -0.71 2.82 16.26
N ARG A 43 -1.47 2.25 15.31
CA ARG A 43 -2.45 1.17 15.54
C ARG A 43 -2.21 -0.08 14.68
N ASN A 44 -0.98 -0.32 14.22
CA ASN A 44 -0.68 -1.45 13.34
C ASN A 44 -0.68 -2.82 14.07
N PHE A 45 -0.79 -3.89 13.30
CA PHE A 45 -0.61 -5.25 13.79
C PHE A 45 0.84 -5.51 14.18
N THR A 46 1.02 -6.38 15.17
CA THR A 46 2.32 -6.85 15.65
C THR A 46 2.35 -8.37 15.58
N ARG A 47 3.54 -8.94 15.76
CA ARG A 47 3.71 -10.40 15.86
C ARG A 47 2.81 -11.02 16.95
N ALA A 48 2.56 -10.28 18.03
CA ALA A 48 1.72 -10.72 19.13
C ALA A 48 0.21 -10.70 18.82
N THR A 49 -0.25 -9.82 17.94
CA THR A 49 -1.69 -9.73 17.58
C THR A 49 -2.07 -10.62 16.40
N LEU A 50 -1.09 -11.14 15.66
CA LEU A 50 -1.29 -11.99 14.50
C LEU A 50 -2.05 -13.31 14.78
N PRO A 51 -1.81 -14.02 15.90
CA PRO A 51 -2.58 -15.22 16.24
C PRO A 51 -4.07 -14.95 16.42
N GLU A 52 -4.41 -13.84 17.11
CA GLU A 52 -5.80 -13.43 17.31
C GLU A 52 -6.47 -13.06 15.98
N ALA A 53 -5.78 -12.29 15.13
CA ALA A 53 -6.27 -11.93 13.80
C ALA A 53 -6.56 -13.18 12.96
N SER A 54 -5.64 -14.13 12.94
CA SER A 54 -5.78 -15.41 12.24
C SER A 54 -6.96 -16.23 12.76
N GLN A 55 -7.14 -16.28 14.08
CA GLN A 55 -8.26 -17.00 14.69
C GLN A 55 -9.61 -16.41 14.27
N ARG A 56 -9.75 -15.07 14.28
CA ARG A 56 -10.98 -14.38 13.86
C ARG A 56 -11.30 -14.62 12.38
N CYS A 57 -10.28 -14.58 11.53
CA CYS A 57 -10.44 -14.86 10.09
C CYS A 57 -10.88 -16.31 9.86
N ARG A 58 -10.16 -17.28 10.46
CA ARG A 58 -10.45 -18.70 10.33
C ARG A 58 -11.86 -19.05 10.83
N ALA A 59 -12.31 -18.44 11.92
CA ALA A 59 -13.66 -18.65 12.47
C ALA A 59 -14.78 -18.25 11.49
N ARG A 60 -14.47 -17.40 10.49
CA ARG A 60 -15.42 -16.95 9.47
C ARG A 60 -15.11 -17.47 8.06
N GLY A 61 -14.10 -18.33 7.92
CA GLY A 61 -13.66 -18.83 6.60
C GLY A 61 -13.01 -17.76 5.72
N VAL A 62 -12.55 -16.65 6.31
CA VAL A 62 -11.88 -15.55 5.60
C VAL A 62 -10.38 -15.79 5.57
N ARG A 63 -9.73 -15.52 4.44
CA ARG A 63 -8.27 -15.68 4.31
C ARG A 63 -7.52 -14.48 4.86
N LEU A 64 -6.37 -14.71 5.48
CA LEU A 64 -5.51 -13.67 6.05
C LEU A 64 -4.19 -13.56 5.27
N TYR A 65 -3.92 -12.38 4.71
CA TYR A 65 -2.71 -12.10 3.96
C TYR A 65 -1.78 -11.12 4.69
N LEU A 66 -0.48 -11.40 4.66
CA LEU A 66 0.55 -10.48 5.14
C LEU A 66 1.06 -9.59 4.01
N THR A 67 1.14 -8.28 4.22
CA THR A 67 1.75 -7.34 3.26
C THR A 67 3.21 -7.08 3.60
N LEU A 68 4.07 -7.32 2.61
CA LEU A 68 5.52 -7.03 2.61
C LEU A 68 5.84 -6.23 1.34
N ASN A 69 5.22 -5.06 1.24
CA ASN A 69 5.29 -4.18 0.07
C ASN A 69 6.42 -3.15 0.15
N THR A 70 7.38 -3.33 1.06
CA THR A 70 8.59 -2.51 1.22
C THR A 70 9.73 -2.99 0.32
N ILE A 71 10.65 -2.08 -0.02
CA ILE A 71 11.98 -2.43 -0.53
C ILE A 71 12.77 -3.00 0.65
N VAL A 72 13.45 -4.12 0.43
CA VAL A 72 14.22 -4.80 1.48
C VAL A 72 15.70 -4.59 1.22
N TYR A 73 16.40 -3.96 2.17
CA TYR A 73 17.86 -3.78 2.09
C TYR A 73 18.60 -4.97 2.71
N GLU A 74 19.86 -5.20 2.32
CA GLU A 74 20.68 -6.32 2.84
C GLU A 74 20.64 -6.48 4.37
N PRO A 75 20.75 -5.43 5.20
CA PRO A 75 20.70 -5.57 6.66
C PRO A 75 19.35 -6.03 7.21
N GLU A 76 18.28 -5.89 6.42
CA GLU A 76 16.91 -6.26 6.81
C GLU A 76 16.54 -7.70 6.43
N LEU A 77 17.39 -8.38 5.64
CA LEU A 77 17.15 -9.77 5.22
C LEU A 77 16.93 -10.73 6.40
N PRO A 78 17.70 -10.68 7.50
CA PRO A 78 17.45 -11.56 8.66
C PRO A 78 16.09 -11.29 9.33
N GLU A 79 15.65 -10.03 9.37
CA GLU A 79 14.37 -9.63 9.96
C GLU A 79 13.19 -10.04 9.07
N LEU A 80 13.33 -9.93 7.74
CA LEU A 80 12.37 -10.47 6.78
C LEU A 80 12.18 -11.98 6.97
N GLU A 81 13.28 -12.72 7.07
CA GLU A 81 13.29 -14.18 7.27
C GLU A 81 12.60 -14.57 8.58
N ALA A 82 12.94 -13.88 9.68
CA ALA A 82 12.31 -14.12 10.98
C ALA A 82 10.81 -13.81 10.93
N THR A 83 10.43 -12.67 10.36
CA THR A 83 9.04 -12.25 10.24
C THR A 83 8.20 -13.24 9.45
N LEU A 84 8.67 -13.69 8.28
CA LEU A 84 7.94 -14.67 7.47
C LEU A 84 7.83 -16.03 8.16
N ARG A 85 8.90 -16.50 8.81
CA ARG A 85 8.89 -17.76 9.57
C ARG A 85 7.87 -17.73 10.70
N GLU A 86 7.83 -16.63 11.45
CA GLU A 86 6.90 -16.46 12.57
C GLU A 86 5.45 -16.24 12.11
N ALA A 87 5.25 -15.58 10.97
CA ALA A 87 3.92 -15.32 10.42
C ALA A 87 3.32 -16.54 9.68
N ALA A 88 4.15 -17.43 9.14
CA ALA A 88 3.74 -18.59 8.34
C ALA A 88 2.55 -19.41 8.90
N PRO A 89 2.47 -19.76 10.20
CA PRO A 89 1.34 -20.54 10.72
C PRO A 89 0.02 -19.76 10.81
N PHE A 90 0.07 -18.43 10.67
CA PHE A 90 -1.08 -17.56 10.90
C PHE A 90 -1.69 -16.99 9.61
N ILE A 91 -0.96 -17.05 8.50
CA ILE A 91 -1.34 -16.42 7.23
C ILE A 91 -1.56 -17.46 6.13
N ASP A 92 -2.45 -17.16 5.21
CA ASP A 92 -2.72 -17.99 4.03
C ASP A 92 -1.79 -17.64 2.85
N ALA A 93 -1.38 -16.37 2.77
CA ALA A 93 -0.48 -15.88 1.74
C ALA A 93 0.22 -14.57 2.14
N ALA A 94 1.20 -14.17 1.34
CA ALA A 94 1.83 -12.85 1.42
C ALA A 94 1.59 -12.01 0.15
N ILE A 95 1.51 -10.70 0.28
CA ILE A 95 1.50 -9.74 -0.83
C ILE A 95 2.87 -9.05 -0.82
N VAL A 96 3.68 -9.30 -1.84
CA VAL A 96 5.10 -8.93 -1.87
C VAL A 96 5.45 -8.03 -3.04
N SER A 97 6.40 -7.12 -2.83
CA SER A 97 6.96 -6.26 -3.90
C SER A 97 8.42 -6.62 -4.24
N ASP A 98 9.22 -7.01 -3.23
CA ASP A 98 10.66 -7.22 -3.37
C ASP A 98 11.01 -8.66 -3.76
N TRP A 99 12.08 -8.84 -4.54
CA TRP A 99 12.56 -10.18 -4.93
C TRP A 99 13.14 -10.96 -3.75
N ALA A 100 13.73 -10.28 -2.76
CA ALA A 100 14.15 -10.89 -1.51
C ALA A 100 12.95 -11.49 -0.77
N ALA A 101 11.83 -10.77 -0.71
CA ALA A 101 10.58 -11.24 -0.10
C ALA A 101 9.98 -12.42 -0.89
N VAL A 102 10.00 -12.38 -2.22
CA VAL A 102 9.60 -13.52 -3.07
C VAL A 102 10.47 -14.75 -2.76
N GLY A 103 11.79 -14.58 -2.68
CA GLY A 103 12.73 -15.66 -2.36
C GLY A 103 12.47 -16.25 -0.98
N ALA A 104 12.23 -15.40 0.02
CA ALA A 104 11.93 -15.82 1.37
C ALA A 104 10.59 -16.58 1.44
N CYS A 105 9.54 -16.10 0.77
CA CYS A 105 8.25 -16.81 0.70
C CYS A 105 8.41 -18.21 0.10
N LYS A 106 9.21 -18.35 -0.97
CA LYS A 106 9.52 -19.66 -1.57
C LYS A 106 10.24 -20.59 -0.60
N ARG A 107 11.23 -20.08 0.17
CA ARG A 107 11.97 -20.86 1.16
C ARG A 107 11.07 -21.37 2.29
N HIS A 108 10.11 -20.57 2.73
CA HIS A 108 9.18 -20.91 3.81
C HIS A 108 7.89 -21.62 3.32
N GLY A 109 7.75 -21.85 2.01
CA GLY A 109 6.55 -22.49 1.46
C GLY A 109 5.29 -21.63 1.57
N ILE A 110 5.43 -20.31 1.68
CA ILE A 110 4.32 -19.37 1.83
C ILE A 110 3.81 -18.97 0.44
N PRO A 111 2.52 -19.21 0.10
CA PRO A 111 1.93 -18.69 -1.12
C PRO A 111 2.03 -17.17 -1.18
N PHE A 112 2.22 -16.59 -2.37
CA PHE A 112 2.34 -15.15 -2.49
C PHE A 112 1.70 -14.57 -3.75
N HIS A 113 1.32 -13.30 -3.64
CA HIS A 113 0.84 -12.43 -4.71
C HIS A 113 1.82 -11.28 -4.92
N ILE A 114 1.97 -10.83 -6.17
CA ILE A 114 2.79 -9.65 -6.47
C ILE A 114 1.95 -8.39 -6.26
N SER A 115 2.46 -7.45 -5.47
CA SER A 115 1.83 -6.15 -5.25
C SER A 115 1.74 -5.34 -6.55
N THR A 116 0.60 -4.69 -6.78
CA THR A 116 0.39 -3.80 -7.93
C THR A 116 1.23 -2.51 -7.84
N GLN A 117 1.79 -2.19 -6.68
CA GLN A 117 2.77 -1.10 -6.51
C GLN A 117 4.07 -1.36 -7.26
N LYS A 118 4.29 -2.58 -7.76
CA LYS A 118 5.45 -2.93 -8.57
C LYS A 118 5.23 -2.49 -10.02
N SER A 119 5.94 -1.44 -10.43
CA SER A 119 6.29 -1.28 -11.85
C SER A 119 7.15 -2.47 -12.28
N PRO A 120 6.98 -3.04 -13.49
CA PRO A 120 7.83 -4.14 -13.98
C PRO A 120 9.30 -3.73 -14.11
N HIS A 121 9.59 -2.43 -14.11
CA HIS A 121 10.94 -1.90 -13.99
C HIS A 121 11.28 -1.83 -12.49
N GLY A 122 12.42 -2.41 -12.09
CA GLY A 122 12.93 -2.32 -10.72
C GLY A 122 13.09 -0.87 -10.24
N PRO A 123 13.49 -0.63 -8.98
CA PRO A 123 13.84 0.73 -8.56
C PRO A 123 14.85 1.28 -9.58
N ASP A 124 14.55 2.45 -10.14
CA ASP A 124 15.49 3.16 -10.99
C ASP A 124 16.79 3.29 -10.18
N PRO A 125 17.94 2.75 -10.63
CA PRO A 125 19.19 2.80 -9.87
C PRO A 125 19.72 4.22 -9.67
N ASP A 126 19.02 5.23 -10.20
CA ASP A 126 19.46 6.60 -10.26
C ASP A 126 18.54 7.57 -9.48
N PRO A 127 18.90 7.93 -8.22
CA PRO A 127 18.18 8.93 -7.44
C PRO A 127 18.60 10.35 -7.86
N ARG A 128 18.73 10.64 -9.17
CA ARG A 128 19.01 12.00 -9.61
C ARG A 128 17.82 12.89 -9.22
N PRO A 129 18.05 13.99 -8.46
CA PRO A 129 16.98 14.90 -8.10
C PRO A 129 16.38 15.45 -9.39
N ALA A 130 15.06 15.30 -9.53
CA ALA A 130 14.32 15.80 -10.68
C ALA A 130 14.74 17.25 -10.97
N HIS A 131 15.56 17.43 -11.99
CA HIS A 131 15.99 18.75 -12.42
C HIS A 131 14.73 19.49 -12.86
N ARG A 132 14.28 20.35 -11.95
CA ARG A 132 13.22 21.35 -12.12
C ARG A 132 13.37 21.96 -13.51
N HIS A 133 12.51 21.58 -14.45
CA HIS A 133 12.35 22.29 -15.71
C HIS A 133 11.97 23.73 -15.36
N ARG A 134 12.97 24.61 -15.29
CA ARG A 134 12.78 26.06 -15.33
C ARG A 134 12.13 26.35 -16.68
N ARG A 135 10.79 26.39 -16.71
CA ARG A 135 10.04 27.04 -17.78
C ARG A 135 10.53 28.49 -17.84
N ARG A 136 11.25 28.83 -18.90
CA ARG A 136 11.48 30.22 -19.31
C ARG A 136 10.11 30.82 -19.65
N ALA A 137 9.50 31.54 -18.71
CA ALA A 137 8.43 32.46 -19.03
C ALA A 137 9.06 33.74 -19.60
N ARG A 138 9.19 33.82 -20.93
CA ARG A 138 9.17 35.11 -21.61
C ARG A 138 7.69 35.44 -21.83
N ASN A 139 7.22 36.55 -21.27
CA ASN A 139 5.98 37.17 -21.73
C ASN A 139 6.23 38.67 -21.91
N PRO A 140 6.21 39.21 -23.14
CA PRO A 140 6.15 40.65 -23.36
C PRO A 140 4.73 41.14 -23.09
N ARG A 141 4.59 42.24 -22.34
CA ARG A 141 3.29 42.87 -22.05
C ARG A 141 2.66 43.41 -23.34
N PRO A 142 1.35 43.24 -23.58
CA PRO A 142 0.61 44.09 -24.50
C PRO A 142 -0.09 45.21 -23.74
N ASP A 143 0.14 46.44 -24.22
CA ASP A 143 -0.56 47.67 -23.87
C ASP A 143 -1.98 47.63 -24.47
N HIS A 144 -3.02 47.68 -23.62
CA HIS A 144 -4.39 47.91 -24.06
C HIS A 144 -5.11 48.90 -23.14
N ARG A 145 -5.13 50.14 -23.65
CA ARG A 145 -6.18 51.17 -23.56
C ARG A 145 -7.41 50.78 -22.73
N ARG A 146 -7.60 51.60 -21.70
CA ARG A 146 -8.78 51.77 -20.85
C ARG A 146 -10.06 51.88 -21.70
N TYR A 147 -10.97 50.91 -21.57
CA TYR A 147 -12.39 51.13 -21.84
C TYR A 147 -13.04 51.65 -20.55
N ARG A 148 -13.46 52.93 -20.60
CA ARG A 148 -14.47 53.51 -19.70
C ARG A 148 -15.76 52.70 -19.89
N THR A 149 -16.33 52.20 -18.81
CA THR A 149 -17.71 51.71 -18.80
C THR A 149 -18.61 52.84 -18.32
N ASP A 150 -19.38 53.41 -19.24
CA ASP A 150 -20.57 54.21 -18.93
C ASP A 150 -21.61 53.29 -18.26
N ARG A 151 -21.80 53.50 -16.97
CA ARG A 151 -23.02 53.14 -16.24
C ARG A 151 -23.36 54.32 -15.37
N ASP A 152 -24.12 55.23 -15.95
CA ASP A 152 -25.11 56.08 -15.28
C ASP A 152 -25.90 56.80 -16.38
N ARG A 153 -27.06 56.24 -16.71
CA ARG A 153 -28.21 56.90 -17.35
C ARG A 153 -29.29 55.86 -17.62
N ASP A 154 -30.09 55.58 -16.60
CA ASP A 154 -31.51 55.26 -16.80
C ASP A 154 -32.32 56.38 -16.13
N ALA A 155 -33.06 57.10 -16.98
CA ALA A 155 -34.37 57.80 -16.84
C ALA A 155 -34.83 58.42 -15.50
N PRO A 156 -35.79 59.38 -15.50
CA PRO A 156 -36.51 60.03 -16.61
C PRO A 156 -36.12 61.49 -16.88
#